data_AF-A0A973SMS6-F1
#
_entry.id   AF-A0A973SMS6-F1
#
_cell.length_a   1.000
_cell.length_b   1.000
_cell.length_c   1.000
_cell.angle_alpha   90.00
_cell.angle_beta   90.00
_cell.angle_gamma   90.00
#
_symmetry.space_group_name_H-M   'P 1'
#
loop_
_entity.id
_entity.type
_entity.pdbx_description
1 polymer ?
#
loop_
_entity_poly.entity_id
_entity_poly.type
_entity_poly.pdbx_seq_one_letter_code
_entity_poly.pdbx_strand_id
1 'polypeptide(L)'
;SERVQRQVLTRGALPPVRADVYDDPELVRRFPYLPTLRESLRTAEPRPKSPRYDQVSLVVQAVVQDAMAGRQTPAAAVQRLARELAAISRR
;
A
#
# COMPACT_ATOMS: atom_id res chain seq x y z
N SER A 1 5.00 6.43 -22.06
CA SER A 1 6.35 6.90 -22.45
C SER A 1 7.02 7.62 -21.28
N GLU A 2 8.32 7.86 -21.32
CA GLU A 2 9.04 8.62 -20.29
C GLU A 2 8.43 10.03 -20.08
N ARG A 3 8.14 10.73 -21.18
CA ARG A 3 7.48 12.05 -21.16
C ARG A 3 6.20 12.06 -20.32
N VAL A 4 5.36 11.04 -20.46
CA VAL A 4 4.11 10.93 -19.68
C VAL A 4 4.43 10.71 -18.19
N GLN A 5 5.42 9.90 -17.87
CA GLN A 5 5.80 9.63 -16.47
C GLN A 5 6.36 10.88 -15.77
N ARG A 6 7.12 11.72 -16.48
CA ARG A 6 7.52 13.03 -15.96
C ARG A 6 6.32 13.93 -15.69
N GLN A 7 5.30 13.91 -16.54
CA GLN A 7 4.07 14.70 -16.34
C GLN A 7 3.24 14.18 -15.16
N VAL A 8 3.13 12.86 -14.99
CA VAL A 8 2.47 12.22 -13.84
C VAL A 8 3.05 12.72 -12.52
N LEU A 9 4.38 12.80 -12.42
CA LEU A 9 5.04 13.39 -11.24
C LEU A 9 4.84 14.91 -11.16
N THR A 10 5.22 15.64 -12.20
CA THR A 10 5.35 17.10 -12.14
C THR A 10 4.02 17.86 -12.13
N ARG A 11 2.97 17.27 -12.68
CA ARG A 11 1.62 17.86 -12.76
C ARG A 11 0.59 17.11 -11.93
N GLY A 12 0.74 15.79 -11.80
CA GLY A 12 -0.19 14.94 -11.05
C GLY A 12 0.23 14.71 -9.60
N ALA A 13 1.48 15.01 -9.21
CA ALA A 13 2.05 14.67 -7.91
C ALA A 13 1.96 13.17 -7.58
N LEU A 14 1.93 12.31 -8.61
CA LEU A 14 1.82 10.87 -8.47
C LEU A 14 3.19 10.18 -8.66
N PRO A 15 3.46 9.08 -7.93
CA PRO A 15 4.67 8.28 -8.14
C PRO A 15 4.75 7.73 -9.58
N PRO A 16 5.85 8.00 -10.32
CA PRO A 16 6.10 7.36 -11.61
C PRO A 16 6.18 5.84 -11.51
N VAL A 17 5.75 5.12 -12.55
CA VAL A 17 5.89 3.66 -12.63
C VAL A 17 7.21 3.23 -13.27
N ARG A 18 7.99 4.15 -13.85
CA ARG A 18 9.31 3.86 -14.40
C ARG A 18 10.40 4.24 -13.41
N ALA A 19 11.34 3.32 -13.19
CA ALA A 19 12.41 3.48 -12.20
C ALA A 19 13.42 4.58 -12.56
N ASP A 20 13.69 4.79 -13.85
CA ASP A 20 14.64 5.79 -14.36
C ASP A 20 14.25 7.23 -13.98
N VAL A 21 12.95 7.51 -13.86
CA VAL A 21 12.44 8.84 -13.46
C VAL A 21 12.86 9.22 -12.03
N TYR A 22 13.11 8.24 -11.15
CA TYR A 22 13.51 8.51 -9.76
C TYR A 22 14.98 8.88 -9.60
N ASP A 23 15.82 8.54 -10.58
CA ASP A 23 17.27 8.77 -10.54
C ASP A 23 17.67 10.04 -11.33
N ASP A 24 16.71 10.73 -11.95
CA ASP A 24 16.95 11.96 -12.71
C ASP A 24 17.39 13.11 -11.77
N PRO A 25 18.59 13.70 -11.94
CA PRO A 25 19.10 14.74 -11.05
C PRO A 25 18.26 16.02 -11.00
N GLU A 26 17.63 16.40 -12.12
CA GLU A 26 16.77 17.59 -12.17
C GLU A 26 15.49 17.35 -11.35
N LEU A 27 14.90 16.16 -11.50
CA LEU A 27 13.71 15.77 -10.75
C LEU A 27 14.02 15.55 -9.28
N VAL A 28 15.15 14.95 -8.91
CA VAL A 28 15.56 14.80 -7.51
C VAL A 28 15.76 16.17 -6.85
N ARG A 29 16.38 17.13 -7.55
CA ARG A 29 16.52 18.50 -7.03
C ARG A 29 15.16 19.16 -6.78
N ARG A 30 14.17 18.93 -7.65
CA ARG A 30 12.82 19.49 -7.52
C ARG A 30 11.94 18.72 -6.52
N PHE A 31 12.15 17.41 -6.39
CA PHE A 31 11.40 16.49 -5.54
C PHE A 31 12.40 15.65 -4.72
N PRO A 32 13.00 16.22 -3.66
CA PRO A 32 14.08 15.55 -2.90
C PRO A 32 13.67 14.24 -2.22
N TYR A 33 12.38 13.95 -2.12
CA TYR A 33 11.85 12.69 -1.59
C TYR A 33 11.93 11.51 -2.56
N LEU A 34 12.25 11.72 -3.85
CA LEU A 34 12.26 10.65 -4.85
C LEU A 34 13.19 9.48 -4.51
N PRO A 35 14.42 9.67 -3.98
CA PRO A 35 15.26 8.56 -3.56
C PRO A 35 14.63 7.72 -2.45
N THR A 36 14.03 8.36 -1.44
CA THR A 36 13.32 7.68 -0.34
C THR A 36 12.09 6.93 -0.86
N LEU A 37 11.32 7.55 -1.75
CA LEU A 37 10.14 6.91 -2.36
C LEU A 37 10.54 5.69 -3.19
N ARG A 38 11.62 5.79 -3.98
CA ARG A 38 12.17 4.66 -4.75
C ARG A 38 12.54 3.49 -3.85
N GLU A 39 13.20 3.76 -2.73
CA GLU A 39 13.57 2.72 -1.77
C GLU A 39 12.33 2.10 -1.09
N SER A 40 11.35 2.94 -0.76
CA SER A 40 10.07 2.49 -0.21
C SER A 40 9.32 1.55 -1.18
N LEU A 41 9.38 1.84 -2.48
CA LEU A 41 8.75 1.02 -3.52
C LEU A 41 9.46 -0.31 -3.75
N ARG A 42 10.78 -0.38 -3.51
CA ARG A 42 11.56 -1.63 -3.64
C ARG A 42 11.28 -2.62 -2.52
N THR A 43 10.91 -2.11 -1.35
CA THR A 43 10.60 -2.90 -0.16
C THR A 43 9.09 -3.02 0.10
N ALA A 44 8.26 -2.44 -0.78
CA ALA A 44 6.81 -2.47 -0.64
C ALA A 44 6.25 -3.88 -0.89
N GLU A 45 5.46 -4.36 0.07
CA GLU A 45 4.72 -5.61 -0.06
C GLU A 45 3.37 -5.36 -0.74
N PRO A 46 3.03 -6.07 -1.84
CA PRO A 46 1.70 -5.97 -2.42
C PRO A 46 0.67 -6.55 -1.44
N ARG A 47 -0.49 -5.87 -1.38
CA ARG A 47 -1.65 -6.42 -0.64
C ARG A 47 -2.05 -7.78 -1.23
N PRO A 48 -2.68 -8.68 -0.44
CA PRO A 48 -3.02 -10.03 -0.90
C PRO A 48 -3.79 -10.04 -2.22
N LYS A 49 -3.29 -10.77 -3.22
CA LYS A 49 -3.99 -10.94 -4.49
C LYS A 49 -5.05 -12.03 -4.33
N SER A 50 -6.33 -11.65 -4.39
CA SER A 50 -7.45 -12.58 -4.25
C SER A 50 -8.65 -12.10 -5.07
N PRO A 51 -9.40 -12.99 -5.74
CA PRO A 51 -10.70 -12.65 -6.31
C PRO A 51 -11.71 -12.15 -5.25
N ARG A 52 -11.46 -12.44 -3.97
CA ARG A 52 -12.28 -12.02 -2.83
C ARG A 52 -11.63 -10.88 -2.04
N TYR A 53 -10.75 -10.09 -2.66
CA TYR A 53 -10.00 -9.04 -1.96
C TYR A 53 -10.89 -8.04 -1.24
N ASP A 54 -12.06 -7.71 -1.78
CA ASP A 54 -13.02 -6.82 -1.12
C ASP A 54 -13.47 -7.37 0.25
N GLN A 55 -13.74 -8.67 0.34
CA GLN A 55 -14.09 -9.31 1.61
C GLN A 55 -12.91 -9.32 2.58
N VAL A 56 -11.70 -9.58 2.07
CA VAL A 56 -10.46 -9.51 2.86
C VAL A 56 -10.28 -8.10 3.44
N SER A 57 -10.46 -7.06 2.62
CA SER A 57 -10.32 -5.67 3.02
C SER A 57 -11.34 -5.27 4.08
N LEU A 58 -12.61 -5.68 3.92
CA LEU A 58 -13.67 -5.40 4.89
C LEU A 58 -13.39 -6.02 6.26
N VAL A 59 -12.95 -7.29 6.30
CA VAL A 59 -12.61 -7.97 7.55
C VAL A 59 -11.43 -7.29 8.24
N VAL A 60 -10.34 -6.98 7.49
CA VAL A 60 -9.18 -6.27 8.04
C VAL A 60 -9.61 -4.92 8.63
N GLN A 61 -10.38 -4.13 7.89
CA GLN A 61 -10.84 -2.82 8.34
C GLN A 61 -11.69 -2.90 9.61
N ALA A 62 -12.68 -3.81 9.65
CA ALA A 62 -13.57 -3.95 10.80
C ALA A 62 -12.80 -4.37 12.07
N VAL A 63 -11.91 -5.35 11.96
CA VAL A 63 -11.14 -5.86 13.10
C VAL A 63 -10.13 -4.81 13.60
N VAL A 64 -9.42 -4.13 12.70
CA VAL A 64 -8.48 -3.07 13.07
C VAL A 64 -9.20 -1.90 13.72
N GLN A 65 -10.38 -1.51 13.21
CA GLN A 65 -11.20 -0.46 13.81
C GLN A 65 -11.60 -0.77 15.25
N ASP A 66 -12.01 -2.02 15.53
CA ASP A 66 -12.37 -2.44 16.88
C ASP A 66 -11.16 -2.44 17.84
N ALA A 67 -9.98 -2.86 17.35
CA ALA A 67 -8.75 -2.81 18.12
C ALA A 67 -8.31 -1.37 18.44
N MET A 68 -8.31 -0.49 17.44
CA MET A 68 -7.92 0.92 17.58
C MET A 68 -8.89 1.71 18.46
N ALA A 69 -10.18 1.34 18.46
CA ALA A 69 -11.19 1.94 19.33
C ALA A 69 -11.19 1.36 20.76
N GLY A 70 -10.29 0.42 21.09
CA GLY A 70 -10.22 -0.21 22.40
C GLY A 70 -11.37 -1.18 22.71
N ARG A 71 -12.19 -1.55 21.72
CA ARG A 71 -13.27 -2.52 21.89
C ARG A 71 -12.76 -3.96 22.01
N GLN A 72 -11.56 -4.22 21.49
CA GLN A 72 -10.87 -5.51 21.61
C GLN A 72 -9.39 -5.27 21.92
N THR A 73 -8.77 -6.20 22.66
CA THR A 73 -7.31 -6.20 22.81
C THR A 73 -6.64 -6.57 21.48
N PRO A 74 -5.39 -6.13 21.23
CA PRO A 74 -4.66 -6.52 20.01
C PRO A 74 -4.57 -8.04 19.82
N ALA A 75 -4.36 -8.79 20.90
CA ALA A 75 -4.30 -10.26 20.85
C ALA A 75 -5.64 -10.88 20.40
N ALA A 76 -6.76 -10.41 20.95
CA ALA A 76 -8.09 -10.89 20.56
C ALA A 76 -8.42 -10.51 19.11
N ALA A 77 -8.02 -9.30 18.68
CA ALA A 77 -8.20 -8.83 17.30
C ALA A 77 -7.43 -9.71 16.30
N VAL A 78 -6.16 -10.02 16.56
CA VAL A 78 -5.35 -10.90 15.69
C VAL A 78 -5.97 -12.29 15.58
N GLN A 79 -6.44 -12.88 16.69
CA GLN A 79 -7.10 -14.19 16.66
C GLN A 79 -8.40 -14.17 15.85
N ARG A 80 -9.21 -13.10 15.98
CA ARG A 80 -10.44 -12.91 15.19
C ARG A 80 -10.12 -12.76 13.71
N LEU A 81 -9.16 -11.90 13.38
CA LEU A 81 -8.72 -11.66 12.00
C LEU A 81 -8.30 -12.97 11.32
N ALA A 82 -7.48 -13.78 11.99
CA ALA A 82 -7.04 -15.07 11.46
C ALA A 82 -8.22 -16.02 11.17
N ARG A 83 -9.20 -16.11 12.07
CA ARG A 83 -10.38 -16.98 11.87
C ARG A 83 -11.24 -16.51 10.69
N GLU A 84 -11.51 -15.22 10.59
CA GLU A 84 -12.37 -14.65 9.54
C GLU A 84 -11.70 -14.72 8.16
N LEU A 85 -10.41 -14.41 8.05
CA LEU A 85 -9.66 -14.55 6.81
C LEU A 85 -9.58 -16.02 6.34
N ALA A 86 -9.39 -16.97 7.26
CA ALA A 86 -9.43 -18.39 6.93
C ALA A 86 -10.81 -18.86 6.46
N ALA A 87 -11.90 -18.20 6.87
CA ALA A 87 -13.25 -18.50 6.37
C ALA A 87 -13.44 -18.00 4.92
N ILE A 88 -12.86 -16.85 4.57
CA ILE A 88 -12.91 -16.30 3.21
C ILE A 88 -12.10 -17.17 2.24
N SER A 89 -10.93 -17.66 2.66
CA SER A 89 -10.06 -18.46 1.79
C SER A 89 -10.57 -19.87 1.51
N ARG A 90 -11.40 -20.44 2.38
CA ARG A 90 -11.97 -21.79 2.25
C ARG A 90 -13.24 -21.88 1.40
N ARG A 91 -13.86 -20.75 1.11
CA ARG A 91 -14.98 -20.65 0.16
C ARG A 91 -14.43 -20.42 -1.23
#